data_AF-A0AAW3D3Y1-F1
#
_entry.id   AF-A0AAW3D3Y1-F1
#
_cell.length_a   1.000
_cell.length_b   1.000
_cell.length_c   1.000
_cell.angle_alpha   90.00
_cell.angle_beta   90.00
_cell.angle_gamma   90.00
#
_symmetry.space_group_name_H-M   'P 1'
#
loop_
_entity.id
_entity.type
_entity.pdbx_description
1 polymer ?
#
loop_
_entity_poly.entity_id
_entity_poly.type
_entity_poly.pdbx_seq_one_letter_code
_entity_poly.pdbx_strand_id
1 'polypeptide(L)'
;MIIDAGMTELIRPALYQAQHKIAALIDENINQKQHYHIVGPICESSDVFAKYYQLPKLKRGDLLAIYSAGAYGKVLASEYNLRPSVQEYFI
;
A
#
# COMPACT_ATOMS: atom_id res chain seq x y z
N MET A 1 8.92 -2.18 -5.42
CA MET A 1 7.67 -1.80 -6.11
C MET A 1 7.15 -0.56 -5.44
N ILE A 2 7.09 0.54 -6.18
CA ILE A 2 6.56 1.80 -5.70
C ILE A 2 5.09 1.86 -6.09
N ILE A 3 4.22 2.11 -5.12
CA ILE A 3 2.78 2.32 -5.34
C ILE A 3 2.44 3.80 -5.16
N ASP A 4 1.22 4.18 -5.49
CA ASP A 4 0.74 5.57 -5.38
C ASP A 4 0.28 5.95 -3.97
N ALA A 5 -0.14 4.97 -3.15
CA ALA A 5 -0.38 5.13 -1.72
C ALA A 5 0.92 5.14 -0.91
N GLY A 6 0.96 5.91 0.18
CA GLY A 6 2.08 5.96 1.12
C GLY A 6 1.60 6.04 2.58
N MET A 7 2.54 6.34 3.47
CA MET A 7 2.25 6.61 4.89
C MET A 7 1.25 7.77 5.09
N THR A 8 1.07 8.63 4.08
CA THR A 8 0.04 9.68 4.04
C THR A 8 -1.37 9.12 4.09
N GLU A 9 -1.63 8.02 3.41
CA GLU A 9 -2.96 7.40 3.34
C GLU A 9 -3.16 6.31 4.41
N LEU A 10 -2.08 5.61 4.78
CA LEU A 10 -2.10 4.59 5.81
C LEU A 10 -0.77 4.57 6.58
N ILE A 11 -0.71 5.33 7.66
CA ILE A 11 0.52 5.51 8.47
C ILE A 11 0.88 4.30 9.35
N ARG A 12 -0.06 3.36 9.57
CA ARG A 12 0.08 2.27 10.55
C ARG A 12 1.32 1.38 10.35
N PRO A 13 1.74 1.00 9.13
CA PRO A 13 2.99 0.27 8.92
C PRO A 13 4.23 1.07 9.35
N ALA A 14 4.25 2.38 9.09
CA ALA A 14 5.38 3.24 9.48
C ALA A 14 5.41 3.47 11.01
N LEU A 15 4.24 3.72 11.60
CA LEU A 15 4.11 4.12 13.01
C LEU A 15 4.19 2.93 13.99
N TYR A 16 3.52 1.84 13.67
CA TYR A 16 3.35 0.69 14.57
C TYR A 16 4.03 -0.58 14.06
N GLN A 17 4.72 -0.52 12.91
CA GLN A 17 5.20 -1.71 12.20
C GLN A 17 4.06 -2.71 11.93
N ALA A 18 2.83 -2.20 11.80
CA ALA A 18 1.64 -3.01 11.60
C ALA A 18 1.70 -3.73 10.24
N GLN A 19 1.36 -5.01 10.24
CA GLN A 19 1.30 -5.80 9.02
C GLN A 19 -0.12 -5.79 8.44
N HIS A 20 -0.19 -5.59 7.13
CA HIS A 20 -1.43 -5.64 6.37
C HIS A 20 -1.31 -6.69 5.28
N LYS A 21 -2.37 -7.48 5.07
CA LYS A 21 -2.46 -8.35 3.90
C LYS A 21 -2.56 -7.46 2.66
N ILE A 22 -1.82 -7.79 1.61
CA ILE A 22 -1.83 -7.08 0.34
C ILE A 22 -2.14 -8.10 -0.75
N ALA A 23 -3.09 -7.79 -1.64
CA ALA A 23 -3.40 -8.64 -2.79
C ALA A 23 -3.40 -7.83 -4.09
N ALA A 24 -2.99 -8.48 -5.17
CA ALA A 24 -3.15 -7.94 -6.52
C ALA A 24 -4.59 -8.19 -7.00
N LEU A 25 -5.20 -7.15 -7.57
CA LEU A 25 -6.54 -7.21 -8.17
C LEU A 25 -6.41 -7.47 -9.68
N ILE A 26 -5.78 -8.60 -10.03
CA ILE A 26 -5.58 -9.05 -11.41
C ILE A 26 -6.03 -10.51 -11.54
N ASP A 27 -6.36 -10.94 -12.76
CA ASP A 27 -6.69 -12.35 -13.01
C ASP A 27 -5.53 -13.28 -12.62
N GLU A 28 -5.85 -14.27 -11.78
CA GLU A 28 -4.91 -15.08 -10.98
C GLU A 28 -4.03 -16.06 -11.78
N ASN A 29 -3.98 -15.96 -13.11
CA ASN A 29 -3.39 -16.97 -13.99
C ASN A 29 -1.85 -16.91 -14.07
N ILE A 30 -1.17 -16.64 -12.95
CA ILE A 30 0.27 -16.45 -12.91
C ILE A 30 0.87 -17.28 -11.78
N ASN A 31 1.20 -18.54 -12.10
CA ASN A 31 2.00 -19.44 -11.26
C ASN A 31 3.40 -18.88 -10.90
N GLN A 32 3.78 -17.72 -11.45
CA GLN A 32 5.04 -17.05 -11.18
C GLN A 32 4.84 -15.93 -10.16
N LYS A 33 5.16 -16.25 -8.91
CA LYS A 33 5.23 -15.27 -7.82
C LYS A 33 6.64 -14.68 -7.74
N GLN A 34 6.74 -13.41 -7.40
CA GLN A 34 7.99 -12.69 -7.16
C GLN A 34 7.94 -11.99 -5.80
N HIS A 35 9.10 -11.79 -5.18
CA HIS A 35 9.21 -11.01 -3.95
C HIS A 35 9.38 -9.52 -4.27
N TYR A 36 8.61 -8.69 -3.58
CA TYR A 36 8.66 -7.24 -3.70
C TYR A 36 8.83 -6.58 -2.33
N HIS A 37 9.56 -5.47 -2.31
CA HIS A 37 9.38 -4.45 -1.28
C HIS A 37 8.29 -3.49 -1.75
N ILE A 38 7.23 -3.36 -0.98
CA ILE A 38 6.07 -2.52 -1.30
C ILE A 38 6.24 -1.22 -0.51
N VAL A 39 6.51 -0.15 -1.24
CA VAL A 39 6.83 1.18 -0.69
C VAL A 39 5.94 2.23 -1.34
N GLY A 40 5.67 3.31 -0.63
CA GLY A 40 4.96 4.45 -1.21
C GLY A 40 5.90 5.43 -1.92
N PRO A 41 5.36 6.57 -2.38
CA PRO A 41 6.10 7.59 -3.12
C PRO A 41 6.67 8.69 -2.22
N ILE A 42 6.50 8.62 -0.90
CA ILE A 42 6.96 9.64 0.04
C ILE A 42 8.49 9.59 0.15
N CYS A 43 9.12 10.77 0.22
CA CYS A 43 10.58 10.91 0.36
C CYS A 43 11.06 10.56 1.79
N GLU A 44 10.60 9.43 2.33
CA GLU A 44 10.92 8.98 3.68
C GLU A 44 11.23 7.49 3.71
N SER A 45 12.27 7.11 4.46
CA SER A 45 12.73 5.71 4.55
C SER A 45 11.72 4.80 5.25
N SER A 46 10.81 5.37 6.02
CA SER A 46 9.74 4.67 6.73
C SER A 46 8.49 4.43 5.88
N ASP A 47 8.42 4.96 4.65
CA ASP A 47 7.28 4.80 3.75
C ASP A 47 7.23 3.41 3.10
N VAL A 48 7.07 2.39 3.95
CA VAL A 48 7.17 0.98 3.60
C VAL A 48 5.95 0.25 4.17
N PHE A 49 5.17 -0.38 3.29
CA PHE A 49 4.02 -1.21 3.67
C PHE A 49 4.43 -2.64 4.01
N ALA A 50 5.32 -3.22 3.20
CA ALA A 50 5.78 -4.59 3.39
C ALA A 50 7.16 -4.81 2.76
N LYS A 51 7.99 -5.64 3.39
CA LYS A 51 9.30 -6.05 2.89
C LYS A 51 9.26 -7.53 2.51
N TYR A 52 9.92 -7.89 1.41
CA TYR A 52 10.02 -9.27 0.92
C TYR A 52 8.64 -9.97 0.73
N TYR A 53 7.63 -9.21 0.31
CA TYR A 53 6.25 -9.67 0.17
C TYR A 53 6.02 -10.37 -1.17
N GLN A 54 5.36 -11.52 -1.15
CA GLN A 54 5.20 -12.35 -2.33
C GLN A 54 3.89 -12.01 -3.07
N LEU A 55 3.99 -11.57 -4.32
CA LEU A 55 2.85 -11.26 -5.21
C LEU A 55 3.04 -11.90 -6.58
N PRO A 56 1.98 -12.07 -7.39
CA PRO A 56 2.14 -12.37 -8.81
C PRO A 56 2.98 -11.29 -9.51
N LYS A 57 3.48 -11.59 -10.70
CA LYS A 57 4.21 -10.59 -11.50
C LYS A 57 3.29 -9.42 -11.87
N LEU A 58 3.64 -8.23 -11.41
CA LEU A 58 2.87 -6.99 -11.64
C LEU A 58 3.45 -6.14 -12.76
N LYS A 59 2.60 -5.35 -13.39
CA LYS A 59 2.92 -4.30 -14.36
C LYS A 59 2.42 -2.95 -13.85
N ARG A 60 2.95 -1.87 -14.43
CA ARG A 60 2.48 -0.51 -14.13
C ARG A 60 1.00 -0.40 -14.52
N GLY A 61 0.19 0.09 -13.59
CA GLY A 61 -1.26 0.22 -13.76
C GLY A 61 -2.07 -0.90 -13.14
N ASP A 62 -1.44 -2.01 -12.73
CA ASP A 62 -2.13 -3.04 -11.94
C ASP A 62 -2.52 -2.50 -10.56
N LEU A 63 -3.68 -2.94 -10.07
CA LEU A 63 -4.22 -2.47 -8.79
C LEU A 63 -3.87 -3.42 -7.64
N LEU A 64 -3.66 -2.84 -6.47
CA LEU A 64 -3.39 -3.55 -5.22
C LEU A 64 -4.44 -3.17 -4.18
N ALA A 65 -4.89 -4.16 -3.42
CA ALA A 65 -5.73 -3.98 -2.25
C ALA A 65 -4.92 -4.19 -0.97
N ILE A 66 -4.89 -3.18 -0.11
CA ILE A 66 -4.35 -3.28 1.26
C ILE A 66 -5.52 -3.52 2.21
N TYR A 67 -5.57 -4.70 2.81
CA TYR A 67 -6.68 -5.11 3.67
C TYR A 67 -6.55 -4.53 5.08
N SER A 68 -7.65 -4.60 5.84
CA SER A 68 -7.71 -4.17 7.24
C SER A 68 -7.33 -2.70 7.47
N ALA A 69 -7.63 -1.85 6.49
CA ALA A 69 -7.38 -0.40 6.51
C ALA A 69 -8.57 0.44 7.01
N GLY A 70 -9.73 -0.18 7.33
CA GLY A 70 -10.93 0.54 7.74
C GLY A 70 -10.85 1.20 9.13
N ALA A 71 -10.07 0.62 10.05
CA ALA A 71 -9.84 1.19 11.38
C ALA A 71 -8.45 1.84 11.44
N TYR A 72 -8.38 3.05 12.00
CA TYR A 72 -7.15 3.84 12.14
C TYR A 72 -6.39 4.03 10.82
N GLY A 73 -7.10 3.98 9.68
CA GLY A 73 -6.58 4.32 8.35
C GLY A 73 -6.81 5.79 8.07
N LYS A 74 -7.91 6.10 7.36
CA LYS A 74 -8.28 7.47 6.95
C LYS A 74 -8.25 8.50 8.08
N VAL A 75 -8.67 8.14 9.29
CA VAL A 75 -8.65 9.04 10.46
C VAL A 75 -7.26 9.50 10.88
N LEU A 76 -6.20 8.80 10.45
CA LEU A 76 -4.80 9.17 10.65
C LEU A 76 -4.12 9.63 9.35
N ALA A 77 -4.88 9.86 8.29
CA ALA A 77 -4.31 10.33 7.02
C ALA A 77 -3.80 11.77 7.14
N SER A 78 -2.80 12.11 6.33
CA SER A 78 -2.17 13.44 6.33
C SER A 78 -1.89 13.96 4.93
N GLU A 79 -1.70 15.27 4.83
CA GLU A 79 -1.31 15.97 3.58
C GLU A 79 0.20 16.17 3.49
N TYR A 80 0.98 15.28 4.13
CA TYR A 80 2.44 15.32 4.08
C TYR A 80 2.92 15.26 2.63
N ASN A 81 4.00 16.00 2.32
CA ASN A 81 4.46 16.27 0.95
C ASN A 81 3.43 16.95 0.04
N LEU A 82 2.52 17.76 0.61
CA LEU A 82 1.47 18.50 -0.11
C LEU A 82 0.58 17.59 -0.97
N ARG A 83 0.43 16.34 -0.55
CA ARG A 83 -0.43 15.37 -1.23
C ARG A 83 -1.89 15.59 -0.82
N PRO A 84 -2.83 15.55 -1.77
CA PRO A 84 -4.24 15.64 -1.43
C PRO A 84 -4.66 14.45 -0.57
N SER A 85 -5.59 14.68 0.36
CA SER A 85 -6.11 13.62 1.20
C SER A 85 -6.83 12.53 0.38
N VAL A 86 -6.66 11.26 0.77
CA VAL A 86 -7.28 10.11 0.08
C VAL A 86 -8.80 10.17 0.11
N GLN A 87 -9.48 9.76 -0.96
CA GLN A 87 -10.93 9.69 -0.98
C GLN A 87 -11.43 8.43 -0.25
N GLU A 88 -12.62 8.53 0.34
CA GLU A 88 -13.33 7.40 0.93
C GLU A 88 -14.66 7.20 0.19
N TYR A 89 -15.07 5.94 0.06
CA TYR A 89 -16.27 5.56 -0.66
C TYR A 89 -17.08 4.60 0.20
N PHE A 90 -18.40 4.78 0.20
CA PHE A 90 -19.36 3.84 0.75
C PHE A 90 -20.09 3.18 -0.43
N ILE A 91 -20.04 1.85 -0.50
CA ILE A 91 -20.59 1.04 -1.61
C ILE A 91 -21.91 0.44 -1.18
#